data_AF-A0A529ZYD7-F1
#
_entry.id   AF-A0A529ZYD7-F1
#
_cell.length_a   1.000
_cell.length_b   1.000
_cell.length_c   1.000
_cell.angle_alpha   90.00
_cell.angle_beta   90.00
_cell.angle_gamma   90.00
#
_symmetry.space_group_name_H-M   'P 1'
#
loop_
_entity.id
_entity.type
_entity.pdbx_description
1 polymer ?
#
loop_
_entity_poly.entity_id
_entity_poly.type
_entity_poly.pdbx_seq_one_letter_code
_entity_poly.pdbx_strand_id
1 'polypeptide(L)' 'HWMVCAFGDQEAACVTAAALLGGHARVGFENNLFLPDGTLASGNQDLVVATRLAVEACGLTLADADALRSQWSDA' A
#
# COMPACT_ATOMS: atom_id res chain seq x y z
N HIS A 1 -15.55 4.66 -0.74
CA HIS A 1 -14.16 4.21 -0.93
C HIS A 1 -14.01 2.74 -0.52
N TRP A 2 -13.05 2.00 -1.09
CA TRP A 2 -12.71 0.62 -0.69
C TRP A 2 -11.20 0.44 -0.62
N MET A 3 -10.74 -0.55 0.15
CA MET A 3 -9.33 -0.83 0.36
C MET A 3 -9.06 -2.32 0.44
N VAL A 4 -7.83 -2.73 0.09
CA VAL A 4 -7.35 -4.11 0.18
C VAL A 4 -6.17 -4.19 1.13
N CYS A 5 -6.13 -5.30 1.85
CA CYS A 5 -4.94 -5.82 2.51
C CYS A 5 -4.76 -7.28 2.10
N ALA A 6 -3.53 -7.76 2.11
CA ALA A 6 -3.19 -9.14 1.82
C ALA A 6 -2.13 -9.62 2.82
N PHE A 7 -2.16 -10.91 3.15
CA PHE A 7 -1.26 -11.49 4.14
C PHE A 7 -0.10 -12.20 3.45
N GLY A 8 1.11 -11.98 3.97
CA GLY A 8 2.34 -12.59 3.48
C GLY A 8 3.09 -11.77 2.43
N ASP A 9 4.09 -12.41 1.81
CA ASP A 9 5.09 -11.81 0.91
C ASP A 9 4.51 -11.14 -0.35
N GLN A 10 3.31 -11.54 -0.77
CA GLN A 10 2.60 -10.93 -1.89
C GLN A 10 1.81 -9.67 -1.54
N GLU A 11 1.87 -9.17 -0.29
CA GLU A 11 1.15 -7.98 0.18
C GLU A 11 1.27 -6.80 -0.80
N ALA A 12 2.51 -6.39 -1.13
CA ALA A 12 2.77 -5.26 -2.01
C ALA A 12 2.17 -5.45 -3.41
N ALA A 13 2.23 -6.66 -3.97
CA ALA A 13 1.67 -6.96 -5.29
C ALA A 13 0.13 -6.87 -5.28
N CYS A 14 -0.51 -7.43 -4.25
CA CYS A 14 -1.97 -7.41 -4.10
C CYS A 14 -2.51 -5.98 -3.94
N VAL A 15 -1.90 -5.16 -3.07
CA VAL A 15 -2.38 -3.79 -2.85
C VAL A 15 -2.06 -2.87 -4.04
N THR A 16 -0.99 -3.14 -4.79
CA THR A 16 -0.69 -2.41 -6.05
C THR A 16 -1.73 -2.73 -7.11
N ALA A 17 -2.13 -3.99 -7.25
CA ALA A 17 -3.23 -4.38 -8.14
C ALA A 17 -4.56 -3.72 -7.73
N ALA A 18 -4.83 -3.62 -6.42
CA ALA A 18 -6.01 -2.90 -5.93
C ALA A 18 -5.95 -1.41 -6.29
N ALA A 19 -4.78 -0.77 -6.16
CA ALA A 19 -4.59 0.63 -6.54
C ALA A 19 -4.85 0.88 -8.03
N LEU A 20 -4.36 -0.02 -8.91
CA LEU A 20 -4.64 0.02 -10.35
C LEU A 20 -6.14 -0.11 -10.68
N LEU A 21 -6.92 -0.74 -9.82
CA LEU A 21 -8.38 -0.89 -9.95
C LEU A 21 -9.17 0.23 -9.25
N GLY A 22 -8.50 1.28 -8.77
CA GLY A 22 -9.13 2.42 -8.10
C GLY A 22 -9.41 2.21 -6.60
N GLY A 23 -8.81 1.20 -5.98
CA GLY A 23 -8.86 0.96 -4.55
C GLY A 23 -7.71 1.60 -3.76
N HIS A 24 -7.78 1.50 -2.44
CA HIS A 24 -6.72 1.96 -1.53
C HIS A 24 -5.93 0.78 -0.91
N ALA A 25 -4.72 1.06 -0.45
CA ALA A 25 -3.83 0.07 0.14
C ALA A 25 -3.84 0.11 1.68
N ARG A 26 -3.76 -1.06 2.32
CA ARG A 26 -3.37 -1.22 3.73
C ARG A 26 -2.22 -2.21 3.80
N VAL A 27 -1.13 -1.76 4.42
CA VAL A 27 0.10 -2.54 4.58
C VAL A 27 0.66 -2.38 5.98
N GLY A 28 1.44 -3.37 6.43
CA GLY A 28 2.15 -3.29 7.70
C GLY A 28 2.37 -4.66 8.37
N PHE A 29 3.01 -4.64 9.54
CA PHE A 29 3.38 -5.83 10.31
C PHE A 29 2.21 -6.69 10.79
N GLU A 30 1.00 -6.14 10.80
CA GLU A 30 -0.22 -6.93 10.99
C GLU A 30 -0.44 -7.93 9.85
N ASN A 31 -0.02 -7.58 8.64
CA ASN A 31 -0.29 -8.28 7.40
C ASN A 31 0.93 -9.07 6.90
N ASN A 32 2.13 -8.50 7.05
CA ASN A 32 3.34 -9.01 6.43
C ASN A 32 4.60 -8.58 7.19
N LEU A 33 5.64 -9.40 7.17
CA LEU A 33 6.95 -9.10 7.78
C LEU A 33 8.09 -9.03 6.75
N PHE A 34 7.81 -9.32 5.47
CA PHE A 34 8.83 -9.51 4.44
C PHE A 34 8.72 -8.48 3.32
N LEU A 35 9.87 -8.04 2.80
CA LEU A 35 9.94 -7.25 1.58
C LEU A 35 9.67 -8.13 0.34
N PRO A 36 9.39 -7.53 -0.82
CA PRO A 36 9.09 -8.29 -2.04
C PRO A 36 10.20 -9.25 -2.51
N ASP A 37 11.44 -9.02 -2.08
CA ASP A 37 12.59 -9.90 -2.34
C ASP A 37 12.73 -11.03 -1.30
N GLY A 38 11.82 -11.12 -0.34
CA GLY A 38 11.79 -12.11 0.74
C GLY A 38 12.64 -11.74 1.97
N THR A 39 13.32 -10.59 1.97
CA THR A 39 14.09 -10.15 3.15
C THR A 39 13.17 -9.67 4.27
N LEU A 40 13.58 -9.82 5.53
CA LEU A 40 12.79 -9.36 6.67
C LEU A 40 12.81 -7.83 6.73
N ALA A 41 11.63 -7.21 6.79
CA ALA A 41 11.51 -5.77 6.97
C ALA A 41 11.99 -5.34 8.37
N SER A 42 12.73 -4.24 8.45
CA SER A 42 13.22 -3.69 9.73
C SER A 42 12.12 -2.97 10.51
N GLY A 43 11.05 -2.55 9.84
CA GLY A 43 9.88 -1.91 10.43
C GLY A 43 8.77 -1.70 9.39
N ASN A 44 7.61 -1.23 9.85
CA ASN A 44 6.47 -0.89 8.98
C ASN A 44 6.86 0.08 7.85
N GLN A 45 7.81 0.98 8.10
CA GLN A 45 8.27 1.95 7.12
C GLN A 45 8.83 1.29 5.85
N ASP A 46 9.47 0.12 5.96
CA ASP A 46 10.05 -0.55 4.79
C ASP A 46 8.94 -1.11 3.89
N LEU A 47 7.87 -1.65 4.48
CA LEU A 47 6.68 -2.12 3.74
C LEU A 47 5.91 -0.97 3.09
N VAL A 48 5.80 0.17 3.78
CA VAL A 48 5.22 1.40 3.22
C VAL A 48 6.05 1.91 2.04
N VAL A 49 7.38 1.93 2.15
CA VAL A 49 8.28 2.35 1.07
C VAL A 49 8.20 1.38 -0.12
N ALA A 50 8.25 0.07 0.11
CA ALA A 50 8.13 -0.92 -0.95
C ALA A 50 6.80 -0.78 -1.71
N THR A 51 5.69 -0.57 -0.98
CA THR A 51 4.36 -0.35 -1.57
C THR A 51 4.31 0.95 -2.36
N ARG A 52 4.85 2.05 -1.81
CA ARG A 52 4.97 3.33 -2.51
C ARG A 52 5.70 3.16 -3.85
N LEU A 53 6.87 2.53 -3.84
CA LEU A 53 7.68 2.33 -5.04
C LEU A 53 6.94 1.50 -6.10
N ALA A 54 6.24 0.44 -5.68
CA ALA A 54 5.45 -0.38 -6.59
C ALA A 54 4.29 0.41 -7.24
N VAL A 55 3.57 1.20 -6.44
CA VAL A 55 2.46 2.04 -6.91
C VAL A 55 2.95 3.16 -7.84
N GLU A 56 4.04 3.85 -7.49
CA GLU A 56 4.66 4.90 -8.31
C GLU A 56 5.22 4.33 -9.63
N ALA A 57 5.80 3.11 -9.61
CA ALA A 57 6.26 2.42 -10.82
C ALA A 57 5.12 2.07 -11.79
N CYS A 58 3.88 1.98 -11.29
CA CYS A 58 2.67 1.84 -12.10
C CYS A 58 2.08 3.18 -12.58
N GLY A 59 2.75 4.31 -12.32
CA GLY A 59 2.30 5.63 -12.76
C GLY A 59 1.21 6.26 -11.90
N LEU A 60 0.96 5.72 -10.71
CA LEU A 60 -0.03 6.25 -9.77
C LEU A 60 0.62 7.23 -8.77
N THR A 61 -0.16 8.19 -8.30
CA THR A 61 0.27 9.17 -7.29
C THR A 61 -0.37 8.89 -5.94
N LEU A 62 0.41 9.01 -4.86
CA LEU A 62 -0.09 8.90 -3.50
C LEU A 62 -0.82 10.18 -3.07
N ALA A 63 -1.88 10.01 -2.28
CA ALA A 63 -2.51 11.10 -1.55
C ALA A 63 -1.75 11.38 -0.23
N ASP A 64 -1.64 12.65 0.14
CA ASP A 64 -1.23 13.02 1.49
C ASP A 64 -2.43 12.95 2.47
N ALA A 65 -2.14 13.18 3.76
CA ALA A 65 -3.15 13.08 4.81
C ALA A 65 -4.28 14.11 4.66
N ASP A 66 -3.99 15.30 4.14
CA ASP A 66 -5.00 16.37 4.00
C ASP A 66 -5.90 16.11 2.80
N ALA A 67 -5.33 15.66 1.68
CA ALA A 67 -6.08 15.20 0.52
C ALA A 67 -7.02 14.05 0.87
N LEU A 68 -6.57 13.06 1.65
CA LEU A 68 -7.41 11.95 2.10
C LEU A 68 -8.56 12.43 3.00
N ARG A 69 -8.29 13.32 3.97
CA ARG A 69 -9.35 13.87 4.84
C ARG A 69 -10.42 14.60 4.04
N SER A 70 -10.03 15.39 3.05
CA SER A 70 -10.97 16.10 2.16
C SER A 70 -11.77 15.13 1.29
N GLN A 71 -11.13 14.16 0.65
CA GLN A 71 -11.82 13.20 -0.22
C GLN A 71 -12.86 12.37 0.54
N TRP A 72 -12.57 12.02 1.80
CA TRP A 72 -13.44 11.15 2.60
C TRP A 72 -14.50 11.91 3.39
N SER A 73 -14.36 13.24 3.55
CA SER A 73 -15.43 14.07 4.12
C SER A 73 -16.57 14.35 3.13
N ASP A 74 -16.28 14.25 1.83
CA ASP A 74 -17.20 14.59 0.75
C ASP A 74 -18.04 13.40 0.25
N ALA A 75 -17.88 12.22 0.89
CA ALA A 75 -18.51 10.96 0.51
C ALA A 75 -19.61 10.49 1.47
#